data_AF-Q8FPE2-F1
#
_entry.id   AF-Q8FPE2-F1
#
_cell.length_a   1.000
_cell.length_b   1.000
_cell.length_c   1.000
_cell.angle_alpha   90.00
_cell.angle_beta   90.00
_cell.angle_gamma   90.00
#
_symmetry.space_group_name_H-M   'P 1'
#
loop_
_entity.id
_entity.type
_entity.pdbx_description
1 polymer ?
#
loop_
_entity_poly.entity_id
_entity_poly.type
_entity_poly.pdbx_seq_one_letter_code
_entity_poly.pdbx_strand_id
1 'polypeptide(L)'
;MFPRCPIPPITQQPGRTSLMPDLAPYEQGPQTPRWPFVVIGLCCLVLVVWLKLPGLILAGLIIATVFSIRQMRTHSPEISSLVTSIQLSADEIRDVQEEWETFLNDPSANALADRTLFRPALADPDCADPDIQRFHFVLNSARRFIRRLEARLQGELTVPQLEGILKVTDARALDLRESWLAARRAAHLLGTDYDPDSDPDSNPHSDTGH
;
A
#
# COMPACT_ATOMS: atom_id res chain seq x y z
N MET A 1 -0.85 -32.82 44.59
CA MET A 1 -0.21 -31.76 45.38
C MET A 1 1.24 -31.67 44.91
N PHE A 2 1.52 -30.75 43.98
CA PHE A 2 2.84 -30.51 43.38
C PHE A 2 3.23 -29.03 43.62
N PRO A 3 4.51 -28.73 43.86
CA PRO A 3 4.97 -27.39 44.21
C PRO A 3 4.96 -26.44 43.01
N ARG A 4 4.46 -25.22 43.21
CA ARG A 4 4.54 -24.10 42.26
C ARG A 4 5.99 -23.61 42.17
N CYS A 5 6.60 -23.69 40.99
CA CYS A 5 7.81 -22.95 40.68
C CYS A 5 7.49 -21.46 40.39
N PRO A 6 8.31 -20.52 40.88
CA PRO A 6 8.13 -19.10 40.65
C PRO A 6 8.61 -18.67 39.25
N ILE A 7 7.81 -17.82 38.62
CA ILE A 7 8.07 -17.14 37.35
C ILE A 7 9.25 -16.16 37.53
N PRO A 8 10.30 -16.19 36.70
CA PRO A 8 11.35 -15.17 36.74
C PRO A 8 10.86 -13.84 36.11
N PRO A 9 11.30 -12.68 36.63
CA PRO A 9 10.89 -11.37 36.11
C PRO A 9 11.46 -11.11 34.72
N ILE A 10 10.60 -10.58 33.85
CA ILE A 10 10.92 -10.12 32.49
C ILE A 10 12.02 -9.06 32.58
N THR A 11 13.22 -9.40 32.13
CA THR A 11 14.29 -8.44 31.93
C THR A 11 14.01 -7.70 30.63
N GLN A 12 13.52 -6.48 30.77
CA GLN A 12 13.23 -5.55 29.68
C GLN A 12 14.56 -5.12 29.04
N GLN A 13 14.91 -5.73 27.90
CA GLN A 13 16.07 -5.32 27.12
C GLN A 13 15.67 -4.17 26.17
N PRO A 14 16.34 -3.01 26.25
CA PRO A 14 15.96 -1.81 25.51
C PRO A 14 16.60 -1.81 24.12
N GLY A 15 15.81 -1.54 23.09
CA GLY A 15 16.31 -1.12 21.78
C GLY A 15 16.37 -2.22 20.72
N ARG A 16 15.26 -2.41 20.01
CA ARG A 16 15.15 -2.07 18.58
C ARG A 16 13.68 -2.16 18.19
N THR A 17 12.90 -1.20 18.70
CA THR A 17 11.66 -0.79 18.05
C THR A 17 12.02 -0.31 16.64
N SER A 18 11.96 -1.20 15.66
CA SER A 18 11.48 -0.78 14.33
C SER A 18 9.99 -0.50 14.49
N LEU A 19 9.71 0.62 15.17
CA LEU A 19 8.49 1.35 15.00
C LEU A 19 8.38 1.56 13.49
N MET A 20 7.38 0.96 12.87
CA MET A 20 6.65 1.65 11.82
C MET A 20 6.68 3.13 12.19
N PRO A 21 7.22 4.02 11.34
CA PRO A 21 6.84 5.40 11.42
C PRO A 21 5.32 5.36 11.39
N ASP A 22 4.74 5.74 12.53
CA ASP A 22 3.37 6.14 12.65
C ASP A 22 2.99 6.75 11.31
N LEU A 23 2.05 6.11 10.60
CA LEU A 23 1.56 6.61 9.33
C LEU A 23 0.91 7.94 9.68
N ALA A 24 1.74 8.99 9.68
CA ALA A 24 1.37 10.32 10.08
C ALA A 24 0.08 10.61 9.33
N PRO A 25 -0.99 11.00 10.04
CA PRO A 25 -2.26 11.28 9.40
C PRO A 25 -1.95 12.31 8.32
N TYR A 26 -2.08 11.88 7.05
CA TYR A 26 -1.73 12.64 5.86
C TYR A 26 -2.02 14.10 6.14
N GLU A 27 -0.93 14.90 6.26
CA GLU A 27 -1.00 16.33 6.46
C GLU A 27 -2.12 16.83 5.55
N GLN A 28 -3.22 17.26 6.18
CA GLN A 28 -4.34 17.83 5.49
C GLN A 28 -3.78 19.07 4.82
N GLY A 29 -3.43 18.94 3.53
CA GLY A 29 -2.90 20.04 2.73
C GLY A 29 -3.74 21.27 2.99
N PRO A 30 -3.11 22.45 3.15
CA PRO A 30 -3.72 23.63 3.75
C PRO A 30 -5.11 23.80 3.17
N GLN A 31 -6.13 23.67 4.03
CA GLN A 31 -7.51 23.88 3.65
C GLN A 31 -7.55 25.24 2.98
N THR A 32 -7.65 25.26 1.66
CA THR A 32 -7.63 26.53 0.93
C THR A 32 -8.81 27.32 1.48
N PRO A 33 -8.56 28.42 2.22
CA PRO A 33 -9.64 29.13 2.87
C PRO A 33 -10.60 29.53 1.74
N ARG A 34 -11.90 29.25 1.90
CA ARG A 34 -12.92 29.60 0.90
C ARG A 34 -13.18 31.11 0.83
N TRP A 35 -12.56 31.87 1.73
CA TRP A 35 -12.65 33.30 1.89
C TRP A 35 -12.27 34.15 0.65
N PRO A 36 -11.24 33.83 -0.18
CA PRO A 36 -10.93 34.63 -1.35
C PRO A 36 -12.05 34.56 -2.40
N PHE A 37 -12.83 33.47 -2.47
CA PHE A 37 -14.01 33.42 -3.35
C PHE A 37 -15.13 34.35 -2.86
N VAL A 38 -15.30 34.47 -1.54
CA VAL A 38 -16.26 35.41 -0.94
C VAL A 38 -15.83 36.85 -1.22
N VAL A 39 -14.53 37.15 -1.06
CA VAL A 39 -13.97 38.48 -1.35
C VAL A 39 -14.10 38.82 -2.84
N ILE A 40 -13.77 37.89 -3.75
CA ILE A 40 -13.92 38.07 -5.19
C ILE A 40 -15.40 38.30 -5.57
N GLY A 41 -16.31 37.49 -5.02
CA GLY A 41 -17.75 37.64 -5.24
C GLY A 41 -18.29 38.99 -4.76
N LEU A 42 -17.88 39.42 -3.56
CA LEU A 42 -18.25 40.73 -3.00
C LEU A 42 -17.72 41.88 -3.86
N CYS A 43 -16.47 41.78 -4.33
CA CYS A 43 -15.85 42.79 -5.19
C CYS A 43 -16.57 42.92 -6.54
N CYS A 44 -16.91 41.78 -7.17
CA CYS A 44 -17.72 41.75 -8.39
C CYS A 44 -19.11 42.39 -8.19
N LEU A 45 -19.77 42.12 -7.06
CA LEU A 45 -21.10 42.66 -6.76
C LEU A 45 -21.06 44.18 -6.59
N VAL A 46 -20.05 44.70 -5.88
CA VAL A 46 -19.81 46.15 -5.73
C VAL A 46 -19.55 46.81 -7.08
N LEU A 47 -18.72 46.20 -7.93
CA LEU A 47 -18.39 46.71 -9.28
C LEU A 47 -19.61 46.77 -10.22
N VAL A 48 -20.50 45.77 -10.17
CA VAL A 48 -21.73 45.72 -10.97
C VAL A 48 -22.72 46.80 -10.53
N VAL A 49 -22.90 46.97 -9.21
CA VAL A 49 -23.83 47.95 -8.64
C VAL A 49 -23.38 49.39 -8.91
N TRP A 50 -22.07 49.67 -8.84
CA TRP A 50 -21.54 51.03 -9.02
C TRP A 50 -21.33 51.45 -10.49
N LEU A 51 -20.99 50.52 -11.40
CA LEU A 51 -20.48 50.89 -12.74
C LEU A 51 -21.35 50.42 -13.92
N LYS A 52 -22.47 49.72 -13.69
CA LYS A 52 -23.46 49.21 -14.68
C LYS A 52 -22.89 48.28 -15.78
N LEU A 53 -22.15 48.80 -16.75
CA LEU A 53 -21.77 48.12 -18.00
C LEU A 53 -20.29 47.67 -18.01
N PRO A 54 -19.31 48.54 -17.73
CA PRO A 54 -17.91 48.15 -17.54
C PRO A 54 -17.68 47.16 -16.39
N GLY A 55 -18.45 47.26 -15.29
CA GLY A 55 -18.34 46.35 -14.15
C GLY A 55 -18.73 44.90 -14.48
N LEU A 56 -19.71 44.71 -15.37
CA LEU A 56 -20.14 43.38 -15.84
C LEU A 56 -19.03 42.70 -16.66
N ILE A 57 -18.37 43.46 -17.55
CA ILE A 57 -17.25 42.97 -18.36
C ILE A 57 -16.09 42.56 -17.46
N LEU A 58 -15.76 43.37 -16.44
CA LEU A 58 -14.69 43.07 -15.51
C LEU A 58 -15.01 41.84 -14.64
N ALA A 59 -16.25 41.72 -14.13
CA ALA A 59 -16.68 40.55 -13.36
C ALA A 59 -16.65 39.26 -14.20
N GLY A 60 -17.12 39.32 -15.45
CA GLY A 60 -17.04 38.21 -16.39
C GLY A 60 -15.59 37.81 -16.69
N LEU A 61 -14.70 38.79 -16.85
CA LEU A 61 -13.27 38.54 -17.06
C LEU A 61 -12.63 37.87 -15.84
N ILE A 62 -12.98 38.29 -14.61
CA ILE A 62 -12.49 37.64 -13.38
C ILE A 62 -12.98 36.20 -13.30
N ILE A 63 -14.26 35.95 -13.55
CA ILE A 63 -14.84 34.59 -13.53
C ILE A 63 -14.17 33.72 -14.60
N ALA A 64 -14.03 34.21 -15.83
CA ALA A 64 -13.37 33.50 -16.91
C ALA A 64 -11.89 33.22 -16.58
N THR A 65 -11.18 34.17 -15.97
CA THR A 65 -9.79 33.99 -15.55
C THR A 65 -9.67 32.92 -14.46
N VAL A 66 -10.52 32.98 -13.43
CA VAL A 66 -10.54 31.97 -12.35
C VAL A 66 -10.91 30.59 -12.90
N PHE A 67 -11.89 30.52 -13.80
CA PHE A 67 -12.30 29.29 -14.46
C PHE A 67 -11.18 28.71 -15.34
N SER A 68 -10.54 29.54 -16.16
CA SER A 68 -9.40 29.13 -16.99
C SER A 68 -8.21 28.66 -16.16
N ILE A 69 -7.87 29.37 -15.07
CA ILE A 69 -6.80 28.94 -14.15
C ILE A 69 -7.14 27.58 -13.54
N ARG A 70 -8.40 27.36 -13.13
CA ARG A 70 -8.84 26.09 -12.58
C ARG A 70 -8.75 24.95 -13.60
N GLN A 71 -9.16 25.20 -14.85
CA GLN A 71 -9.10 24.23 -15.94
C GLN A 71 -7.67 23.92 -16.40
N MET A 72 -6.77 24.92 -16.39
CA MET A 72 -5.35 24.71 -16.70
C MET A 72 -4.62 23.97 -15.58
N ARG A 73 -5.00 24.18 -14.31
CA ARG A 73 -4.40 23.47 -13.17
C ARG A 73 -4.65 21.97 -13.19
N THR A 74 -5.82 21.53 -13.65
CA THR A 74 -6.14 20.10 -13.81
C THR A 74 -5.43 19.47 -15.03
N HIS A 75 -5.03 20.29 -16.01
CA HIS A 75 -4.27 19.90 -17.19
C HIS A 75 -2.77 20.27 -17.08
N SER A 76 -2.19 20.28 -15.88
CA SER A 76 -0.74 20.47 -15.74
C SER A 76 0.00 19.19 -16.17
N PRO A 77 1.06 19.27 -17.00
CA PRO A 77 1.87 18.10 -17.38
C PRO A 77 2.47 17.36 -16.17
N GLU A 78 2.63 18.07 -15.05
CA GLU A 78 3.06 17.52 -13.76
C GLU A 78 2.08 16.48 -13.19
N ILE A 79 0.77 16.69 -13.33
CA ILE A 79 -0.24 15.73 -12.86
C ILE A 79 -0.12 14.45 -13.69
N SER A 80 -0.02 14.56 -15.02
CA SER A 80 0.13 13.39 -15.89
C SER A 80 1.41 12.62 -15.59
N SER A 81 2.54 13.29 -15.33
CA SER A 81 3.80 12.60 -15.01
C SER A 81 3.72 11.87 -13.67
N LEU A 82 3.07 12.46 -12.67
CA LEU A 82 2.84 11.79 -11.37
C LEU A 82 1.92 10.59 -11.51
N VAL A 83 0.84 10.70 -12.29
CA VAL A 83 -0.06 9.56 -12.55
C VAL A 83 0.69 8.42 -13.24
N THR A 84 1.50 8.72 -14.26
CA THR A 84 2.35 7.70 -14.91
C THR A 84 3.34 7.07 -13.93
N SER A 85 3.95 7.86 -13.05
CA SER A 85 4.88 7.33 -12.03
C SER A 85 4.17 6.40 -11.06
N ILE A 86 2.97 6.77 -10.60
CA ILE A 86 2.14 5.92 -9.74
C ILE A 86 1.76 4.63 -10.46
N GLN A 87 1.42 4.70 -11.74
CA GLN A 87 1.07 3.52 -12.54
C GLN A 87 2.27 2.58 -12.65
N LEU A 88 3.46 3.11 -12.93
CA LEU A 88 4.70 2.32 -13.01
C LEU A 88 4.97 1.58 -11.68
N SER A 89 4.89 2.26 -10.55
CA SER A 89 5.06 1.62 -9.24
C SER A 89 3.94 0.63 -8.90
N ALA A 90 2.71 0.88 -9.40
CA ALA A 90 1.60 -0.05 -9.26
C ALA A 90 1.80 -1.30 -10.13
N ASP A 91 2.46 -1.19 -11.27
CA ASP A 91 2.82 -2.32 -12.11
C ASP A 91 3.82 -3.23 -11.40
N GLU A 92 4.79 -2.69 -10.65
CA GLU A 92 5.70 -3.52 -9.83
C GLU A 92 4.95 -4.40 -8.81
N ILE A 93 3.81 -3.93 -8.29
CA ILE A 93 2.91 -4.71 -7.42
C ILE A 93 2.20 -5.79 -8.22
N ARG A 94 1.72 -5.47 -9.43
CA ARG A 94 1.04 -6.43 -10.32
C ARG A 94 1.99 -7.53 -10.78
N ASP A 95 3.24 -7.20 -11.09
CA ASP A 95 4.27 -8.16 -11.47
C ASP A 95 4.46 -9.23 -10.39
N VAL A 96 4.52 -8.85 -9.11
CA VAL A 96 4.63 -9.83 -8.01
C VAL A 96 3.36 -10.67 -7.86
N GLN A 97 2.19 -10.07 -8.09
CA GLN A 97 0.92 -10.83 -8.09
C GLN A 97 0.88 -11.84 -9.24
N GLU A 98 1.36 -11.48 -10.42
CA GLU A 98 1.46 -12.37 -11.58
C GLU A 98 2.52 -13.46 -11.36
N GLU A 99 3.67 -13.15 -10.79
CA GLU A 99 4.68 -14.15 -10.40
C GLU A 99 4.10 -15.18 -9.42
N TRP A 100 3.32 -14.72 -8.44
CA TRP A 100 2.62 -15.59 -7.50
C TRP A 100 1.57 -16.46 -8.19
N GLU A 101 0.74 -15.89 -9.06
CA GLU A 101 -0.28 -16.63 -9.79
C GLU A 101 0.32 -17.63 -10.77
N THR A 102 1.45 -17.28 -11.40
CA THR A 102 2.24 -18.17 -12.24
C THR A 102 2.80 -19.33 -11.42
N PHE A 103 3.37 -19.06 -10.25
CA PHE A 103 3.86 -20.11 -9.34
C PHE A 103 2.76 -21.11 -8.96
N LEU A 104 1.54 -20.65 -8.69
CA LEU A 104 0.43 -21.54 -8.33
C LEU A 104 -0.13 -22.33 -9.52
N ASN A 105 -0.29 -21.68 -10.67
CA ASN A 105 -1.13 -22.17 -11.75
C ASN A 105 -0.37 -22.64 -13.00
N ASP A 106 0.94 -22.37 -13.12
CA ASP A 106 1.70 -22.79 -14.30
C ASP A 106 1.68 -24.32 -14.45
N PRO A 107 1.16 -24.85 -15.57
CA PRO A 107 1.07 -26.29 -15.83
C PRO A 107 2.42 -26.92 -16.24
N SER A 108 3.49 -26.14 -16.39
CA SER A 108 4.80 -26.66 -16.78
C SER A 108 5.34 -27.67 -15.77
N ALA A 109 6.04 -28.70 -16.26
CA ALA A 109 6.63 -29.73 -15.39
C ALA A 109 7.62 -29.14 -14.37
N ASN A 110 8.31 -28.05 -14.74
CA ASN A 110 9.23 -27.34 -13.86
C ASN A 110 8.48 -26.59 -12.75
N ALA A 111 7.39 -25.89 -13.06
CA ALA A 111 6.57 -25.23 -12.05
C ALA A 111 5.86 -26.23 -11.13
N LEU A 112 5.42 -27.36 -11.68
CA LEU A 112 4.88 -28.47 -10.89
C LEU A 112 5.91 -29.02 -9.91
N ALA A 113 7.14 -29.30 -10.36
CA ALA A 113 8.22 -29.72 -9.48
C ALA A 113 8.57 -28.65 -8.43
N ASP A 114 8.54 -27.38 -8.83
CA ASP A 114 8.81 -26.25 -7.93
C ASP A 114 7.80 -26.14 -6.79
N ARG A 115 6.50 -26.27 -7.08
CA ARG A 115 5.45 -26.22 -6.05
C ARG A 115 5.32 -27.50 -5.23
N THR A 116 5.76 -28.66 -5.72
CA THR A 116 5.60 -29.93 -4.97
C THR A 116 6.87 -30.42 -4.30
N LEU A 117 8.05 -30.21 -4.91
CA LEU A 117 9.32 -30.77 -4.43
C LEU A 117 10.24 -29.71 -3.84
N PHE A 118 10.30 -28.51 -4.42
CA PHE A 118 11.26 -27.51 -4.00
C PHE A 118 10.71 -26.52 -2.97
N ARG A 119 9.45 -26.09 -3.11
CA ARG A 119 8.82 -25.05 -2.28
C ARG A 119 7.34 -25.32 -1.97
N PRO A 120 6.98 -26.50 -1.43
CA PRO A 120 5.59 -26.81 -1.08
C PRO A 120 5.01 -25.88 -0.02
N ALA A 121 5.79 -25.49 0.98
CA ALA A 121 5.38 -24.61 2.08
C ALA A 121 4.85 -23.24 1.60
N LEU A 122 5.27 -22.76 0.44
CA LEU A 122 4.86 -21.46 -0.09
C LEU A 122 3.40 -21.47 -0.56
N ALA A 123 2.90 -22.62 -1.02
CA ALA A 123 1.53 -22.81 -1.49
C ALA A 123 0.55 -23.10 -0.34
N ASP A 124 1.05 -23.44 0.84
CA ASP A 124 0.25 -23.66 2.04
C ASP A 124 -0.12 -22.32 2.70
N PRO A 125 -1.43 -22.00 2.82
CA PRO A 125 -1.88 -20.80 3.53
C PRO A 125 -1.68 -20.88 5.06
N ASP A 126 -1.57 -22.07 5.63
CA ASP A 126 -1.51 -22.29 7.09
C ASP A 126 -0.08 -22.54 7.60
N CYS A 127 0.94 -22.31 6.75
CA CYS A 127 2.33 -22.52 7.09
C CYS A 127 2.75 -21.69 8.32
N ALA A 128 3.36 -22.34 9.32
CA ALA A 128 3.79 -21.69 10.56
C ALA A 128 5.01 -20.76 10.39
N ASP A 129 5.64 -20.72 9.20
CA ASP A 129 6.79 -19.85 8.94
C ASP A 129 6.37 -18.36 8.89
N PRO A 130 7.05 -17.47 9.65
CA PRO A 130 6.65 -16.07 9.75
C PRO A 130 6.85 -15.27 8.46
N ASP A 131 7.83 -15.62 7.62
CA ASP A 131 8.09 -14.92 6.37
C ASP A 131 7.02 -15.29 5.32
N ILE A 132 6.62 -16.57 5.27
CA ILE A 132 5.54 -17.05 4.39
C ILE A 132 4.20 -16.43 4.80
N GLN A 133 3.85 -16.45 6.08
CA GLN A 133 2.62 -15.79 6.58
C GLN A 133 2.60 -14.30 6.27
N ARG A 134 3.74 -13.61 6.49
CA ARG A 134 3.85 -12.18 6.18
C ARG A 134 3.60 -11.92 4.70
N PHE A 135 4.17 -12.72 3.80
CA PHE A 135 3.93 -12.56 2.37
C PHE A 135 2.44 -12.68 2.02
N HIS A 136 1.74 -13.71 2.50
CA HIS A 136 0.31 -13.89 2.26
C HIS A 136 -0.52 -12.70 2.77
N PHE A 137 -0.16 -12.17 3.94
CA PHE A 137 -0.80 -10.98 4.50
C PHE A 137 -0.57 -9.74 3.63
N VAL A 138 0.68 -9.47 3.24
CA VAL A 138 1.06 -8.30 2.43
C VAL A 138 0.45 -8.41 1.03
N LEU A 139 0.45 -9.58 0.41
CA LEU A 139 -0.16 -9.87 -0.88
C LEU A 139 -1.67 -9.54 -0.88
N ASN A 140 -2.40 -10.03 0.13
CA ASN A 140 -3.83 -9.76 0.27
C ASN A 140 -4.14 -8.27 0.50
N SER A 141 -3.29 -7.58 1.28
CA SER A 141 -3.37 -6.13 1.47
C SER A 141 -3.11 -5.37 0.16
N ALA A 142 -2.09 -5.76 -0.60
CA ALA A 142 -1.72 -5.15 -1.88
C ALA A 142 -2.82 -5.31 -2.94
N ARG A 143 -3.47 -6.48 -3.03
CA ARG A 143 -4.63 -6.70 -3.92
C ARG A 143 -5.77 -5.71 -3.64
N ARG A 144 -6.07 -5.47 -2.35
CA ARG A 144 -7.10 -4.49 -1.94
C ARG A 144 -6.67 -3.05 -2.20
N PHE A 145 -5.37 -2.78 -2.16
CA PHE A 145 -4.81 -1.47 -2.46
C PHE A 145 -4.96 -1.13 -3.96
N ILE A 146 -4.49 -2.01 -4.86
CA ILE A 146 -4.56 -1.79 -6.31
C ILE A 146 -6.00 -1.55 -6.78
N ARG A 147 -6.95 -2.38 -6.33
CA ARG A 147 -8.38 -2.20 -6.64
C ARG A 147 -8.94 -0.83 -6.25
N ARG A 148 -8.43 -0.22 -5.18
CA ARG A 148 -8.87 1.12 -4.72
C ARG A 148 -8.06 2.24 -5.37
N LEU A 149 -6.81 1.97 -5.75
CA LEU A 149 -5.92 2.93 -6.40
C LEU A 149 -6.50 3.39 -7.73
N GLU A 150 -6.97 2.45 -8.56
CA GLU A 150 -7.56 2.77 -9.87
C GLU A 150 -8.77 3.70 -9.75
N ALA A 151 -9.70 3.39 -8.84
CA ALA A 151 -10.86 4.25 -8.58
C ALA A 151 -10.45 5.63 -8.04
N ARG A 152 -9.38 5.71 -7.25
CA ARG A 152 -8.87 6.97 -6.69
C ARG A 152 -8.22 7.84 -7.75
N LEU A 153 -7.45 7.25 -8.67
CA LEU A 153 -6.76 7.96 -9.76
C LEU A 153 -7.71 8.57 -10.79
N GLN A 154 -8.95 8.06 -10.90
CA GLN A 154 -9.99 8.63 -11.78
C GLN A 154 -10.63 9.91 -11.22
N GLY A 155 -10.38 10.28 -9.95
CA GLY A 155 -10.92 11.48 -9.33
C GLY A 155 -10.09 12.74 -9.60
N GLU A 156 -10.67 13.92 -9.31
CA GLU A 156 -9.93 15.19 -9.30
C GLU A 156 -8.95 15.23 -8.11
N LEU A 157 -7.68 14.90 -8.35
CA LEU A 157 -6.61 14.91 -7.35
C LEU A 157 -5.70 16.13 -7.52
N THR A 158 -5.21 16.66 -6.41
CA THR A 158 -4.16 17.70 -6.42
C THR A 158 -2.77 17.07 -6.46
N VAL A 159 -1.77 17.81 -6.96
CA VAL A 159 -0.35 17.40 -6.97
C VAL A 159 0.13 16.81 -5.63
N PRO A 160 -0.05 17.46 -4.46
CA PRO A 160 0.40 16.88 -3.19
C PRO A 160 -0.34 15.59 -2.80
N GLN A 161 -1.59 15.41 -3.24
CA GLN A 161 -2.32 14.16 -3.03
C GLN A 161 -1.74 13.04 -3.90
N LEU A 162 -1.37 13.33 -5.15
CA LEU A 162 -0.71 12.39 -6.05
C LEU A 162 0.68 12.00 -5.52
N GLU A 163 1.47 12.95 -5.04
CA GLU A 163 2.76 12.65 -4.39
C GLU A 163 2.60 11.73 -3.17
N GLY A 164 1.56 11.96 -2.35
CA GLY A 164 1.23 11.09 -1.23
C GLY A 164 0.85 9.68 -1.69
N ILE A 165 0.06 9.56 -2.76
CA ILE A 165 -0.29 8.27 -3.35
C ILE A 165 0.95 7.57 -3.89
N LEU A 166 1.84 8.29 -4.59
CA LEU A 166 3.09 7.75 -5.14
C LEU A 166 3.95 7.15 -4.03
N LYS A 167 4.24 7.92 -2.97
CA LYS A 167 5.03 7.44 -1.82
C LYS A 167 4.46 6.17 -1.20
N VAL A 168 3.14 6.10 -1.03
CA VAL A 168 2.48 4.92 -0.47
C VAL A 168 2.55 3.74 -1.45
N THR A 169 2.42 3.99 -2.75
CA THR A 169 2.51 2.97 -3.79
C THR A 169 3.92 2.37 -3.83
N ASP A 170 4.96 3.21 -3.85
CA ASP A 170 6.37 2.79 -3.81
C ASP A 170 6.68 1.94 -2.57
N ALA A 171 6.26 2.41 -1.39
CA ALA A 171 6.48 1.69 -0.15
C ALA A 171 5.78 0.31 -0.15
N ARG A 172 4.60 0.21 -0.75
CA ARG A 172 3.85 -1.06 -0.86
C ARG A 172 4.47 -2.00 -1.89
N ALA A 173 4.95 -1.48 -3.01
CA ALA A 173 5.67 -2.25 -4.02
C ALA A 173 6.92 -2.90 -3.41
N LEU A 174 7.71 -2.10 -2.70
CA LEU A 174 8.93 -2.56 -2.02
C LEU A 174 8.62 -3.61 -0.94
N ASP A 175 7.68 -3.36 -0.02
CA ASP A 175 7.32 -4.31 1.05
C ASP A 175 6.78 -5.63 0.49
N LEU A 176 6.00 -5.58 -0.59
CA LEU A 176 5.51 -6.78 -1.27
C LEU A 176 6.67 -7.56 -1.94
N ARG A 177 7.57 -6.86 -2.62
CA ARG A 177 8.74 -7.48 -3.27
C ARG A 177 9.67 -8.14 -2.25
N GLU A 178 9.95 -7.45 -1.15
CA GLU A 178 10.81 -7.97 -0.10
C GLU A 178 10.20 -9.20 0.59
N SER A 179 8.91 -9.14 0.93
CA SER A 179 8.20 -10.27 1.54
C SER A 179 8.12 -11.46 0.58
N TRP A 180 7.93 -11.24 -0.72
CA TRP A 180 7.96 -12.32 -1.72
C TRP A 180 9.31 -13.03 -1.77
N LEU A 181 10.41 -12.27 -1.82
CA LEU A 181 11.75 -12.85 -1.84
C LEU A 181 12.10 -13.55 -0.53
N ALA A 182 11.65 -13.03 0.62
CA ALA A 182 11.83 -13.67 1.92
C ALA A 182 11.09 -14.99 1.99
N ALA A 183 9.80 -15.01 1.64
CA ALA A 183 8.98 -16.22 1.64
C ALA A 183 9.52 -17.30 0.70
N ARG A 184 10.01 -16.94 -0.49
CA ARG A 184 10.66 -17.91 -1.40
C ARG A 184 11.91 -18.54 -0.81
N ARG A 185 12.73 -17.75 -0.11
CA ARG A 185 13.93 -18.27 0.58
C ARG A 185 13.53 -19.19 1.73
N ALA A 186 12.58 -18.77 2.57
CA ALA A 186 12.07 -19.58 3.68
C ALA A 186 11.49 -20.92 3.19
N ALA A 187 10.65 -20.88 2.15
CA ALA A 187 10.08 -22.08 1.55
C ALA A 187 11.15 -23.03 0.98
N HIS A 188 12.22 -22.48 0.39
CA HIS A 188 13.33 -23.30 -0.10
C HIS A 188 14.16 -23.89 1.05
N LEU A 189 14.30 -23.19 2.18
CA LEU A 189 14.99 -23.72 3.37
C LEU A 189 14.20 -24.85 4.03
N LEU A 190 12.87 -24.75 4.03
CA LEU A 190 11.98 -25.82 4.49
C LEU A 190 11.99 -27.03 3.54
N GLY A 191 12.09 -26.79 2.23
CA GLY A 191 12.34 -27.82 1.22
C GLY A 191 11.33 -28.99 1.31
N THR A 192 11.86 -30.22 1.29
CA THR A 192 11.07 -31.45 1.44
C THR A 192 10.81 -31.85 2.89
N ASP A 193 11.45 -31.20 3.85
CA ASP A 193 11.27 -31.47 5.30
C ASP A 193 10.02 -30.79 5.85
N TYR A 194 9.35 -29.99 5.02
CA TYR A 194 8.04 -29.42 5.30
C TYR A 194 6.97 -30.52 5.28
N ASP A 195 6.48 -30.86 6.47
CA ASP A 195 5.34 -31.75 6.66
C ASP A 195 4.09 -30.92 7.01
N PRO A 196 3.10 -30.80 6.10
CA PRO A 196 1.87 -30.06 6.36
C PRO A 196 1.03 -30.66 7.50
N ASP A 197 1.29 -31.93 7.87
CA ASP A 197 0.59 -32.64 8.94
C ASP A 197 1.36 -32.62 10.28
N SER A 198 2.54 -31.98 10.33
CA SER A 198 3.32 -31.83 11.56
C SER A 198 2.66 -30.81 12.50
N ASP A 199 1.73 -31.31 13.32
CA ASP A 199 1.12 -30.58 14.41
C ASP A 199 2.24 -29.99 15.31
N PRO A 200 2.26 -28.69 15.64
CA PRO A 200 3.28 -28.08 16.49
C PRO A 200 3.31 -28.67 17.92
N ASP A 201 2.32 -29.50 18.27
CA ASP A 201 2.23 -30.24 19.54
C ASP A 201 2.85 -31.66 19.48
N SER A 202 3.35 -32.11 18.32
CA SER A 202 4.02 -33.41 18.17
C SER A 202 5.47 -33.38 18.67
N ASN A 203 5.66 -33.12 19.96
CA ASN A 203 6.95 -33.23 20.63
C ASN A 203 7.42 -34.70 20.69
N PRO A 204 8.57 -35.09 20.11
CA PRO A 204 9.14 -36.42 20.27
C PRO A 204 9.84 -36.52 21.63
N HIS A 205 9.06 -36.60 22.70
CA HIS A 205 9.57 -36.92 24.04
C HIS A 205 8.66 -37.88 24.77
N SER A 206 8.53 -39.08 24.22
CA SER A 206 8.07 -40.25 24.96
C SER A 206 8.78 -41.50 24.46
N ASP A 207 10.10 -41.53 24.64
CA ASP A 207 10.87 -42.77 24.57
C ASP A 207 11.82 -42.84 25.78
N THR A 208 11.23 -43.16 26.94
CA THR A 208 11.95 -43.75 28.07
C THR A 208 11.10 -44.90 28.58
N GLY A 209 11.29 -46.05 27.95
CA GLY A 209 10.63 -47.29 28.30
C GLY A 209 11.44 -48.49 27.84
N HIS A 210 12.59 -48.73 28.46
CA HIS A 210 12.96 -50.06 28.96
C HIS A 210 14.17 -50.05 29.89
#